data_AF-A0A7C1JG51-F1
#
_entry.id   AF-A0A7C1JG51-F1
#
_cell.length_a   1.000
_cell.length_b   1.000
_cell.length_c   1.000
_cell.angle_alpha   90.00
_cell.angle_beta   90.00
_cell.angle_gamma   90.00
#
_symmetry.space_group_name_H-M   'P 1'
#
loop_
_entity.id
_entity.type
_entity.pdbx_description
1 polymer ?
#
loop_
_entity_poly.entity_id
_entity_poly.type
_entity_poly.pdbx_seq_one_letter_code
_entity_poly.pdbx_strand_id
1 'polypeptide(L)'
;MGKKTSHRRTSFDQLIAVAAACISVVFLLGFGSQIAEIYRLRSALQIADEGVENLRSERAALEATLTYVRSDEYVMRVAREELNKVQPGDHRVVVITRAAPPATPVPTPTPAGVPVASSNWRSWWNLLFGR
;
A
#
# COMPACT_ATOMS: atom_id res chain seq x y z
N MET A 1 -69.13 45.51 43.31
CA MET A 1 -67.97 45.14 44.14
C MET A 1 -67.57 43.70 43.79
N GLY A 2 -66.29 43.40 43.56
CA GLY A 2 -65.81 42.01 43.37
C GLY A 2 -65.01 41.80 42.08
N LYS A 3 -63.73 42.20 42.09
CA LYS A 3 -62.80 42.13 40.96
C LYS A 3 -62.47 40.67 40.64
N LYS A 4 -62.71 40.23 39.39
CA LYS A 4 -62.33 38.89 38.91
C LYS A 4 -60.81 38.76 38.90
N THR A 5 -60.29 37.90 39.77
CA THR A 5 -58.89 37.49 39.81
C THR A 5 -58.59 36.61 38.60
N SER A 6 -58.00 37.20 37.56
CA SER A 6 -57.45 36.48 36.41
C SER A 6 -55.94 36.67 36.36
N HIS A 7 -55.22 35.78 37.05
CA HIS A 7 -53.77 35.64 36.96
C HIS A 7 -53.39 34.20 37.34
N ARG A 8 -53.56 33.23 36.42
CA ARG A 8 -53.04 31.87 36.64
C ARG A 8 -52.88 30.95 35.43
N ARG A 9 -53.14 31.41 34.19
CA ARG A 9 -52.91 30.58 32.98
C ARG A 9 -51.45 30.62 32.52
N THR A 10 -50.82 31.79 32.54
CA THR A 10 -49.42 31.95 32.08
C THR A 10 -48.42 31.18 32.94
N SER A 11 -48.57 31.17 34.27
CA SER A 11 -47.63 30.46 35.15
C SER A 11 -47.68 28.94 34.98
N PHE A 12 -48.86 28.37 34.71
CA PHE A 12 -49.00 26.92 34.51
C PHE A 12 -48.47 26.50 33.13
N ASP A 13 -48.78 27.27 32.08
CA ASP A 13 -48.23 27.06 30.74
C ASP A 13 -46.70 27.23 30.71
N GLN A 14 -46.14 28.18 31.46
CA GLN A 14 -44.70 28.37 31.62
C GLN A 14 -44.04 27.19 32.34
N LEU A 15 -44.66 26.64 33.39
CA LEU A 15 -44.15 25.45 34.07
C LEU A 15 -44.14 24.23 33.16
N ILE A 16 -45.18 24.05 32.34
CA ILE A 16 -45.25 22.97 31.35
C ILE A 16 -44.16 23.14 30.28
N ALA A 17 -43.97 24.37 29.78
CA ALA A 17 -42.94 24.65 28.78
C ALA A 17 -41.52 24.38 29.32
N VAL A 18 -41.23 24.79 30.56
CA VAL A 18 -39.95 24.51 31.21
C VAL A 18 -39.76 23.02 31.45
N ALA A 19 -40.79 22.31 31.92
CA ALA A 19 -40.73 20.86 32.09
C ALA A 19 -40.48 20.14 30.76
N ALA A 20 -41.18 20.52 29.69
CA ALA A 20 -40.98 19.98 28.35
C ALA A 20 -39.57 20.27 27.82
N ALA A 21 -39.04 21.47 28.04
CA ALA A 21 -37.67 21.83 27.67
C ALA A 21 -36.64 20.99 28.45
N CYS A 22 -36.82 20.82 29.77
CA CYS A 22 -35.96 19.94 30.58
C CYS A 22 -36.00 18.49 30.09
N ILE A 23 -37.18 17.95 29.81
CA ILE A 23 -37.33 16.58 29.28
C ILE A 23 -36.63 16.46 27.91
N SER A 24 -36.80 17.44 27.03
CA SER A 24 -36.13 17.49 25.72
C SER A 24 -34.61 17.48 25.86
N VAL A 25 -34.05 18.27 26.77
CA VAL A 25 -32.60 18.29 27.04
C VAL A 25 -32.11 16.94 27.56
N VAL A 26 -32.83 16.32 28.51
CA VAL A 26 -32.47 14.99 29.02
C VAL A 26 -32.54 13.94 27.90
N PHE A 27 -33.54 14.02 27.02
CA PHE A 27 -33.67 13.14 25.87
C PHE A 27 -32.50 13.31 24.88
N LEU A 28 -32.11 14.55 24.58
CA LEU A 28 -30.95 14.82 23.71
C LEU A 28 -29.65 14.26 24.29
N LEU A 29 -29.43 14.45 25.59
CA LEU A 29 -28.24 13.93 26.29
C LEU A 29 -28.24 12.39 26.32
N GLY A 30 -29.40 11.78 26.59
CA GLY A 30 -29.57 10.33 26.59
C GLY A 30 -29.33 9.72 25.21
N PHE A 31 -29.99 10.25 24.17
CA PHE A 31 -29.80 9.79 22.79
C PHE A 31 -28.37 9.99 22.29
N GLY A 32 -27.75 11.12 22.63
CA GLY A 32 -26.35 11.40 22.27
C GLY A 32 -25.39 10.35 22.85
N SER A 33 -25.58 9.96 24.11
CA SER A 33 -24.76 8.95 24.77
C SER A 33 -24.92 7.55 24.15
N GLN A 34 -26.14 7.17 23.80
CA GLN A 34 -26.44 5.85 23.23
C GLN A 34 -25.91 5.70 21.79
N ILE A 35 -25.95 6.77 21.01
CA ILE A 35 -25.34 6.81 19.68
C ILE A 35 -23.82 6.65 19.79
N ALA A 36 -23.18 7.36 20.73
CA ALA A 36 -21.73 7.28 20.93
C ALA A 36 -21.26 5.87 21.31
N GLU A 37 -22.04 5.14 22.11
CA GLU A 37 -21.76 3.75 22.49
C GLU A 37 -21.82 2.80 21.29
N ILE A 38 -22.83 2.95 20.42
CA ILE A 38 -22.96 2.17 19.18
C ILE A 38 -21.77 2.44 18.25
N TYR A 39 -21.34 3.69 18.11
CA TYR A 39 -20.17 4.03 17.30
C TYR A 39 -18.89 3.40 17.85
N ARG A 40 -18.69 3.43 19.17
CA ARG A 40 -17.53 2.79 19.81
C ARG A 40 -17.48 1.28 19.56
N LEU A 41 -18.63 0.61 19.68
CA LEU A 41 -18.72 -0.84 19.46
C LEU A 41 -18.44 -1.20 18.00
N ARG A 42 -18.95 -0.41 17.05
CA ARG A 42 -18.67 -0.58 15.62
C ARG A 42 -17.21 -0.34 15.28
N SER A 43 -16.57 0.69 15.83
CA SER A 43 -15.14 0.93 15.62
C SER A 43 -14.27 -0.18 16.19
N ALA A 44 -14.63 -0.74 17.34
CA ALA A 44 -13.90 -1.86 17.93
C ALA A 44 -14.01 -3.13 17.07
N LEU A 45 -15.19 -3.42 16.53
CA LEU A 45 -15.41 -4.50 15.56
C LEU A 45 -14.55 -4.31 14.32
N GLN A 46 -14.57 -3.11 13.73
CA GLN A 46 -13.78 -2.84 12.52
C GLN A 46 -12.28 -3.04 12.75
N ILE A 47 -11.73 -2.54 13.85
CA ILE A 47 -10.31 -2.72 14.20
C ILE A 47 -9.97 -4.20 14.40
N ALA A 48 -10.86 -4.95 15.05
CA ALA A 48 -10.67 -6.38 15.27
C ALA A 48 -10.70 -7.16 13.94
N ASP A 49 -11.63 -6.86 13.05
CA ASP A 49 -11.75 -7.49 11.73
C ASP A 49 -10.54 -7.20 10.85
N GLU A 50 -10.08 -5.95 10.82
CA GLU A 50 -8.84 -5.55 10.13
C GLU A 50 -7.61 -6.30 10.68
N GLY A 51 -7.53 -6.46 12.01
CA GLY A 51 -6.46 -7.22 12.65
C GLY A 51 -6.48 -8.70 12.26
N VAL A 52 -7.66 -9.32 12.23
CA VAL A 52 -7.82 -10.73 11.84
C VAL A 52 -7.39 -10.95 10.38
N GLU A 53 -7.76 -10.05 9.48
CA GLU A 53 -7.43 -10.19 8.07
C GLU A 53 -5.92 -10.04 7.82
N ASN A 54 -5.28 -9.08 8.50
CA ASN A 54 -3.81 -8.94 8.46
C ASN A 54 -3.11 -10.23 8.94
N LEU A 55 -3.53 -10.78 10.09
CA LEU A 55 -2.95 -12.02 10.62
C LEU A 55 -3.17 -13.21 9.68
N ARG A 56 -4.32 -13.30 9.01
CA ARG A 56 -4.57 -14.36 8.02
C ARG A 56 -3.64 -14.25 6.82
N SER A 57 -3.44 -13.03 6.31
CA SER A 57 -2.54 -12.78 5.18
C SER A 57 -1.10 -13.13 5.52
N GLU A 58 -0.65 -12.76 6.72
CA GLU A 58 0.68 -13.08 7.22
C GLU A 58 0.86 -14.58 7.39
N ARG A 59 -0.12 -15.25 8.01
CA ARG A 59 -0.12 -16.71 8.14
C ARG A 59 0.00 -17.40 6.78
N ALA A 60 -0.77 -16.98 5.78
CA ALA A 60 -0.72 -17.56 4.44
C ALA A 60 0.65 -17.38 3.79
N ALA A 61 1.28 -16.21 3.94
CA ALA A 61 2.62 -15.95 3.43
C ALA A 61 3.68 -16.83 4.13
N LEU A 62 3.58 -17.00 5.45
CA LEU A 62 4.47 -17.88 6.20
C LEU A 62 4.29 -19.36 5.81
N GLU A 63 3.04 -19.81 5.62
CA GLU A 63 2.75 -21.18 5.17
C GLU A 63 3.29 -21.45 3.76
N ALA A 64 3.16 -20.49 2.84
CA ALA A 64 3.75 -20.58 1.50
C ALA A 64 5.28 -20.69 1.58
N THR A 65 5.91 -19.90 2.44
CA THR A 65 7.36 -19.91 2.65
C THR A 65 7.83 -21.24 3.24
N LEU A 66 7.12 -21.76 4.25
CA LEU A 66 7.40 -23.07 4.83
C LEU A 66 7.28 -24.19 3.80
N THR A 67 6.25 -24.14 2.95
CA THR A 67 6.04 -25.11 1.88
C THR A 67 7.20 -25.07 0.89
N TYR A 68 7.62 -23.86 0.49
CA TYR A 68 8.75 -23.68 -0.41
C TYR A 68 10.07 -24.20 0.18
N VAL A 69 10.39 -23.83 1.41
CA VAL A 69 11.63 -24.28 2.09
C VAL A 69 11.66 -25.80 2.28
N ARG A 70 10.49 -26.45 2.44
CA ARG A 70 10.37 -27.92 2.53
C ARG A 70 10.42 -28.62 1.19
N SER A 71 10.34 -27.89 0.07
CA SER A 71 10.33 -28.48 -1.26
C SER A 71 11.71 -29.02 -1.64
N ASP A 72 11.73 -30.06 -2.47
CA ASP A 72 12.97 -30.63 -3.01
C ASP A 72 13.77 -29.61 -3.84
N GLU A 73 13.09 -28.67 -4.51
CA GLU A 73 13.73 -27.58 -5.25
C GLU A 73 14.63 -26.73 -4.34
N TYR A 74 14.11 -26.32 -3.19
CA TYR A 74 14.87 -25.57 -2.19
C TYR A 74 16.07 -26.37 -1.70
N VAL A 75 15.88 -27.66 -1.41
CA VAL A 75 16.96 -28.56 -0.97
C VAL A 75 18.04 -28.68 -2.05
N MET A 76 17.67 -28.83 -3.33
CA MET A 76 18.62 -28.89 -4.44
C MET A 76 19.38 -27.58 -4.62
N ARG A 77 18.70 -26.44 -4.51
CA ARG A 77 19.34 -25.13 -4.58
C ARG A 77 20.38 -24.96 -3.48
N VAL A 78 20.00 -25.18 -2.22
CA VAL A 78 20.92 -25.09 -1.08
C VAL A 78 22.07 -26.09 -1.20
N ALA A 79 21.78 -27.33 -1.65
CA ALA A 79 22.80 -28.33 -1.87
C ALA A 79 23.85 -27.86 -2.89
N ARG A 80 23.44 -27.26 -4.02
CA ARG A 80 24.35 -26.85 -5.10
C ARG A 80 25.03 -25.51 -4.84
N GLU A 81 24.30 -24.50 -4.38
CA GLU A 81 24.77 -23.12 -4.28
C GLU A 81 25.54 -22.88 -2.97
N GLU A 82 24.97 -23.30 -1.84
CA GLU A 82 25.57 -23.01 -0.53
C GLU A 82 26.55 -24.11 -0.12
N LEU A 83 26.15 -25.38 -0.31
CA LEU A 83 26.93 -26.51 0.16
C LEU A 83 27.88 -27.09 -0.90
N ASN A 84 27.81 -26.63 -2.16
CA ASN A 84 28.58 -27.17 -3.29
C ASN A 84 28.54 -28.70 -3.40
N LYS A 85 27.44 -29.31 -2.94
CA LYS A 85 27.19 -30.74 -2.98
C LYS A 85 26.68 -31.14 -4.35
N VAL A 86 27.06 -32.35 -4.74
CA VAL A 86 26.79 -32.95 -6.04
C VAL A 86 25.90 -34.18 -5.81
N GLN A 87 24.88 -34.38 -6.64
CA GLN A 87 23.95 -35.49 -6.48
C GLN A 87 24.65 -36.82 -6.83
N PRO A 88 24.29 -37.97 -6.22
CA PRO A 88 24.87 -39.26 -6.59
C PRO A 88 24.63 -39.56 -8.08
N GLY A 89 25.71 -39.62 -8.87
CA GLY A 89 25.66 -39.82 -10.33
C GLY A 89 26.02 -38.58 -11.17
N ASP A 90 26.08 -37.38 -10.57
CA ASP A 90 26.52 -36.16 -11.26
C ASP A 90 28.07 -36.05 -11.29
N HIS A 91 28.61 -35.48 -12.38
CA HIS A 91 30.05 -35.22 -12.53
C HIS A 91 30.39 -33.76 -12.21
N ARG A 92 31.23 -33.53 -11.19
CA ARG A 92 31.71 -32.18 -10.84
C ARG A 92 32.71 -31.68 -11.88
N VAL A 93 32.31 -30.72 -12.70
CA VAL A 93 33.21 -30.03 -13.65
C VAL A 93 33.78 -28.78 -12.98
N VAL A 94 35.10 -28.67 -12.90
CA VAL A 94 35.79 -27.44 -12.48
C VAL A 94 36.35 -26.78 -13.72
N VAL A 95 35.86 -25.57 -14.02
CA VAL A 95 36.39 -24.77 -15.13
C VAL A 95 37.72 -24.18 -14.71
N ILE A 96 38.81 -24.76 -15.21
CA ILE A 96 40.14 -24.17 -15.08
C ILE A 96 40.31 -23.21 -16.25
N THR A 97 40.13 -21.91 -16.01
CA THR A 97 40.51 -20.90 -17.00
C THR A 97 42.03 -20.92 -17.12
N ARG A 98 42.53 -21.42 -18.25
CA ARG A 98 43.91 -21.19 -18.64
C ARG A 98 44.01 -19.72 -19.03
N ALA A 99 45.02 -19.01 -18.51
CA ALA A 99 45.31 -17.64 -18.92
C ALA A 99 45.28 -17.57 -20.46
N ALA A 100 44.40 -16.72 -21.00
CA ALA A 100 44.24 -16.61 -22.44
C ALA A 100 45.59 -16.27 -23.07
N PRO A 101 46.01 -16.96 -24.14
CA PRO A 101 47.17 -16.52 -24.91
C PRO A 101 46.92 -15.06 -25.35
N PRO A 102 47.96 -14.22 -25.38
CA PRO A 102 47.81 -12.81 -25.76
C PRO A 102 47.07 -12.72 -27.09
N ALA A 103 45.98 -11.95 -27.10
CA ALA A 103 45.14 -11.79 -28.28
C ALA A 103 46.01 -11.38 -29.48
N THR A 104 45.93 -12.14 -30.56
CA THR A 104 46.49 -11.72 -31.85
C THR A 104 45.78 -10.43 -32.25
N PRO A 105 46.49 -9.34 -32.60
CA PRO A 105 45.86 -8.09 -32.97
C PRO A 105 44.99 -8.32 -34.21
N VAL A 106 43.67 -8.25 -34.02
CA VAL A 106 42.71 -8.16 -35.12
C VAL A 106 42.89 -6.78 -35.76
N PRO A 107 43.02 -6.65 -37.09
CA PRO A 107 43.13 -5.36 -37.73
C PRO A 107 41.88 -4.53 -37.40
N THR A 108 42.09 -3.36 -36.80
CA THR A 108 41.03 -2.38 -36.55
C THR A 108 40.34 -2.05 -37.87
N PRO A 109 39.01 -2.21 -37.99
CA PRO A 109 38.30 -1.78 -39.18
C PRO A 109 38.49 -0.27 -39.33
N THR A 110 38.99 0.14 -40.51
CA THR A 110 39.07 1.55 -40.91
C THR A 110 37.71 2.21 -40.66
N PRO A 111 37.64 3.32 -39.90
CA PRO A 111 36.38 4.01 -39.67
C PRO A 111 35.79 4.44 -41.02
N ALA A 112 34.58 3.96 -41.33
CA ALA A 112 33.77 4.60 -42.36
C ALA A 112 33.62 6.08 -41.96
N GLY A 113 33.94 6.98 -42.91
CA GLY A 113 34.03 8.41 -42.66
C GLY A 113 32.83 8.95 -41.88
N VAL A 114 33.12 9.77 -40.88
CA VAL A 114 32.11 10.49 -40.10
C VAL A 114 31.25 11.31 -41.09
N PRO A 115 29.92 11.13 -41.15
CA PRO A 115 29.09 12.05 -41.91
C PRO A 115 29.25 13.43 -41.27
N VAL A 116 29.75 14.38 -42.06
CA VAL A 116 29.96 15.77 -41.63
C VAL A 116 28.63 16.28 -41.09
N ALA A 117 28.59 16.65 -39.81
CA ALA A 117 27.36 17.09 -39.16
C ALA A 117 26.82 18.33 -39.88
N SER A 118 25.78 18.14 -40.70
CA SER A 118 25.05 19.25 -41.30
C SER A 118 24.42 20.05 -40.17
N SER A 119 24.70 21.35 -40.15
CA SER A 119 24.26 22.28 -39.11
C SER A 119 22.73 22.44 -39.14
N ASN A 120 22.02 21.61 -38.36
CA ASN A 120 20.56 21.50 -38.32
C ASN A 120 19.82 22.85 -38.21
N TRP A 121 20.39 23.84 -37.53
CA TRP A 121 19.77 25.16 -37.36
C TRP A 121 19.56 25.92 -38.69
N ARG A 122 20.43 25.72 -39.69
CA ARG A 122 20.28 26.34 -41.02
C ARG A 122 19.06 25.78 -41.74
N SER A 123 18.76 24.50 -41.57
CA SER A 123 17.55 23.86 -42.11
C SER A 123 16.29 24.44 -41.49
N TRP A 124 16.28 24.65 -40.17
CA TRP A 124 15.16 25.29 -39.47
C TRP A 124 14.93 26.74 -39.91
N TRP A 125 16.02 27.48 -40.12
CA TRP A 125 15.94 28.87 -40.57
C TRP A 125 15.31 28.98 -41.97
N ASN A 126 15.67 28.07 -42.88
CA ASN A 126 15.14 28.07 -44.23
C ASN A 126 13.66 27.66 -44.28
N LEU A 127 13.21 26.78 -43.39
CA LEU A 127 11.79 26.42 -43.28
C LEU A 127 10.91 27.56 -42.75
N LEU A 128 11.45 28.42 -41.89
CA LEU A 128 10.69 29.51 -41.25
C LEU A 128 10.71 30.82 -42.05
N PHE A 129 11.76 31.05 -42.85
CA PHE A 129 11.99 32.32 -43.54
C PHE A 129 12.36 32.19 -45.02
N GLY A 130 12.44 30.97 -45.56
CA GLY A 130 12.56 30.71 -47.00
C GLY A 130 11.20 30.87 -47.67
N ARG A 131 11.18 31.58 -48.80
CA ARG A 131 9.98 31.97 -49.53
C ARG A 131 9.35 30.82 -50.31
#